data_AF-A0A950KB13-F1
#
_entry.id   AF-A0A950KB13-F1
#
_cell.length_a   1.000
_cell.length_b   1.000
_cell.length_c   1.000
_cell.angle_alpha   90.00
_cell.angle_beta   90.00
_cell.angle_gamma   90.00
#
_symmetry.space_group_name_H-M   'P 1'
#
loop_
_entity.id
_entity.type
_entity.pdbx_description
1 polymer ?
#
loop_
_entity_poly.entity_id
_entity_poly.type
_entity_poly.pdbx_seq_one_letter_code
_entity_poly.pdbx_strand_id
1 'polypeptide(L)' 'KWPPGGYITEPPVDGWGNDLYLRIPGPDNSPFDIVSLGEDKREGGEGAAADITFRKKPK' A
#
# COMPACT_ATOMS: atom_id res chain seq x y z
N LYS A 1 20.96 14.57 -0.33
CA LYS A 1 21.73 13.30 -0.25
C LYS A 1 20.91 12.33 0.59
N TRP A 2 20.69 11.12 0.10
CA TRP A 2 19.93 10.11 0.83
C TRP A 2 20.70 9.58 2.04
N PRO A 3 20.03 9.15 3.13
CA PRO A 3 20.69 8.57 4.29
C PRO A 3 21.41 7.26 3.93
N PRO A 4 22.60 6.98 4.49
CA PRO A 4 23.22 5.67 4.40
C PRO A 4 22.28 4.62 5.01
N GLY A 5 21.89 3.61 4.21
CA GLY A 5 20.91 2.59 4.63
C GLY A 5 19.45 2.86 4.20
N GLY A 6 19.16 4.00 3.55
CA GLY A 6 17.82 4.29 3.03
C GLY A 6 16.80 4.67 4.11
N TYR A 7 15.52 4.59 3.78
CA TYR A 7 14.40 5.00 4.66
C TYR A 7 13.61 3.84 5.26
N ILE A 8 13.81 2.63 4.71
CA ILE A 8 13.09 1.43 5.10
C ILE A 8 14.15 0.40 5.45
N THR A 9 14.16 -0.07 6.69
CA THR A 9 15.06 -1.12 7.16
C THR A 9 14.55 -2.50 6.76
N GLU A 10 13.23 -2.70 6.84
CA GLU A 10 12.54 -3.94 6.47
C GLU A 10 11.25 -3.58 5.73
N PRO A 11 10.93 -4.24 4.60
CA PRO A 11 9.68 -4.00 3.89
C PRO A 11 8.47 -4.30 4.79
N PRO A 12 7.53 -3.36 4.93
CA PRO A 12 6.33 -3.60 5.71
C PRO A 12 5.41 -4.58 4.97
N VAL A 13 4.78 -5.46 5.74
CA VAL A 13 3.71 -6.35 5.30
C VAL A 13 2.36 -5.88 5.84
N ASP A 14 1.28 -6.33 5.23
CA ASP A 14 -0.08 -6.11 5.72
C ASP A 14 -0.45 -7.02 6.91
N GLY A 15 -1.70 -6.93 7.36
CA GLY A 15 -2.22 -7.73 8.49
C GLY A 15 -2.27 -9.24 8.24
N TRP A 16 -2.14 -9.69 6.99
CA TRP A 16 -2.08 -11.09 6.59
C TRP A 16 -0.65 -11.55 6.28
N GLY A 17 0.35 -10.68 6.43
CA GLY A 17 1.74 -10.98 6.14
C GLY A 17 2.09 -10.90 4.65
N ASN A 18 1.26 -10.26 3.83
CA ASN A 18 1.53 -10.05 2.41
C ASN A 18 2.25 -8.71 2.18
N ASP A 19 3.03 -8.62 1.11
CA ASP A 19 3.69 -7.38 0.73
C ASP A 19 2.66 -6.28 0.39
N LEU A 20 3.00 -5.04 0.75
CA LEU A 20 2.23 -3.87 0.37
C LEU A 20 2.57 -3.39 -1.03
N TYR A 21 1.55 -2.96 -1.77
CA TYR A 21 1.68 -2.41 -3.11
C TYR A 21 1.69 -0.88 -3.08
N LEU A 22 2.63 -0.29 -3.80
CA LEU A 22 2.70 1.16 -4.00
C LEU A 22 2.14 1.52 -5.38
N ARG A 23 1.09 2.35 -5.42
CA ARG A 23 0.47 2.82 -6.65
C ARG A 23 0.84 4.28 -6.90
N ILE A 24 1.57 4.57 -7.98
CA ILE A 24 2.02 5.91 -8.37
C ILE A 24 1.76 6.14 -9.88
N PRO A 25 1.08 7.22 -10.29
CA PRO A 25 0.33 8.14 -9.43
C PRO A 25 -0.86 7.42 -8.78
N GLY A 26 -1.31 7.93 -7.63
CA GLY A 26 -2.54 7.44 -7.04
C GLY A 26 -3.77 8.01 -7.78
N PRO A 27 -4.93 7.36 -7.67
CA PRO A 27 -6.21 7.90 -8.14
C PRO A 27 -6.61 9.19 -7.39
N ASP A 28 -7.64 9.89 -7.87
CA ASP A 28 -8.18 11.13 -7.29
C ASP A 28 -7.14 12.22 -7.03
N ASN A 29 -6.16 12.35 -7.94
CA ASN A 29 -5.08 13.33 -7.86
C ASN A 29 -4.19 13.17 -6.61
N SER A 30 -4.16 11.98 -6.01
CA SER A 30 -3.21 11.65 -4.94
C SER A 30 -1.82 11.36 -5.51
N PRO A 31 -0.74 11.73 -4.82
CA PRO A 31 0.61 11.47 -5.31
C PRO A 31 0.93 9.97 -5.33
N PHE A 32 0.39 9.23 -4.37
CA PHE A 32 0.53 7.78 -4.26
C PHE A 32 -0.56 7.21 -3.35
N ASP A 33 -0.82 5.92 -3.52
CA ASP A 33 -1.60 5.08 -2.61
C ASP A 33 -0.73 3.90 -2.14
N ILE A 34 -0.91 3.46 -0.90
CA ILE A 34 -0.38 2.19 -0.39
C ILE A 34 -1.55 1.21 -0.26
N VAL A 35 -1.43 0.02 -0.85
CA VAL A 35 -2.54 -0.92 -1.02
C VAL A 35 -2.16 -2.29 -0.44
N SER A 36 -3.06 -2.87 0.36
CA SER A 36 -3.09 -4.30 0.69
C SER A 36 -4.21 -4.95 -0.12
N LEU A 37 -3.91 -6.10 -0.76
CA LEU A 37 -4.85 -6.87 -1.59
C LEU A 37 -5.66 -7.88 -0.76
N GLY A 38 -5.82 -7.62 0.54
CA GLY A 38 -6.54 -8.51 1.44
C GLY A 38 -5.88 -9.88 1.64
N GLU A 39 -6.66 -10.79 2.22
CA GLU A 39 -6.26 -12.17 2.48
C GLU A 39 -5.90 -12.95 1.19
N ASP A 40 -6.60 -12.68 0.08
CA ASP A 40 -6.52 -13.48 -1.14
C ASP A 40 -5.40 -13.04 -2.10
N LYS A 41 -4.76 -11.90 -1.82
CA LYS A 41 -3.70 -11.28 -2.63
C LYS A 41 -4.13 -10.93 -4.05
N ARG A 42 -5.39 -10.56 -4.25
CA ARG A 42 -5.93 -10.21 -5.57
C ARG A 42 -6.70 -8.90 -5.50
N GLU A 43 -6.67 -8.13 -6.58
CA GLU A 43 -7.48 -6.92 -6.67
C GLU A 43 -8.97 -7.27 -6.59
N GLY A 44 -9.72 -6.46 -5.85
CA GLY A 44 -11.15 -6.63 -5.61
C GLY A 44 -11.43 -7.34 -4.29
N GLY A 45 -12.31 -8.35 -4.34
CA GLY A 45 -12.73 -9.11 -3.16
C GLY A 45 -13.71 -8.38 -2.24
N GLU A 46 -14.19 -9.11 -1.24
CA GLU A 46 -15.11 -8.63 -0.22
C GLU A 46 -14.68 -9.17 1.16
N GLY A 47 -15.13 -8.50 2.23
CA GLY A 47 -14.77 -8.92 3.59
C GLY A 47 -13.25 -8.89 3.81
N ALA A 48 -12.67 -10.02 4.23
CA ALA A 48 -11.23 -10.13 4.47
C ALA A 48 -10.38 -10.09 3.18
N ALA A 49 -10.99 -10.38 2.03
CA ALA A 49 -10.33 -10.28 0.73
C ALA A 49 -10.45 -8.88 0.12
N ALA A 50 -11.16 -7.94 0.76
CA ALA A 50 -11.32 -6.60 0.22
C ALA A 50 -10.00 -5.81 0.24
N ASP A 51 -9.70 -5.14 -0.86
CA ASP A 51 -8.56 -4.22 -0.96
C ASP A 51 -8.63 -3.10 0.10
N ILE A 52 -7.52 -2.87 0.81
CA ILE A 52 -7.38 -1.78 1.78
C ILE A 52 -6.37 -0.77 1.25
N THR A 53 -6.83 0.46 1.04
CA THR A 53 -5.99 1.54 0.50
C THR A 53 -5.76 2.65 1.53
N PHE A 54 -4.50 2.93 1.85
CA PHE A 54 -4.11 4.16 2.52
C PHE A 54 -3.85 5.25 1.47
N ARG A 55 -4.77 6.22 1.43
CA ARG A 55 -4.68 7.41 0.57
C ARG A 55 -4.49 8.65 1.41
N LYS A 56 -3.43 9.42 1.14
CA LYS A 56 -3.31 10.78 1.66
C LYS A 56 -4.18 11.70 0.80
N LYS A 57 -5.38 12.03 1.30
CA LYS A 57 -6.25 13.01 0.60
C LYS A 57 -5.55 14.37 0.54
N PRO A 58 -5.57 15.06 -0.63
CA PRO A 58 -5.14 16.46 -0.69
C PRO A 58 -6.02 17.30 0.26
N LYS A 59 -5.41 18.30 0.90
CA LYS A 59 -6.13 19.28 1.73
C LYS A 59 -7.05 20.15 0.88
#